data_AF-A0A519DM54-F1
#
_entry.id   AF-A0A519DM54-F1
#
_cell.length_a   1.000
_cell.length_b   1.000
_cell.length_c   1.000
_cell.angle_alpha   90.00
_cell.angle_beta   90.00
_cell.angle_gamma   90.00
#
_symmetry.space_group_name_H-M   'P 1'
#
loop_
_entity.id
_entity.type
_entity.pdbx_description
1 polymer ?
#
loop_
_entity_poly.entity_id
_entity_poly.type
_entity_poly.pdbx_seq_one_letter_code
_entity_poly.pdbx_strand_id
1 'polypeptide(L)'
;MRRAEIRRDEEERAVSPVIATILMVAITVVLAGVLYVWANSLASEGTDTTMNTMNTYTAEDADDETGVGTDDTLIRMQMTGKDELAWSFVTIRISVGDNVYTCSVIAGDDCEISQAAGDNDNAWEPGEYLFLKEGTEDICDGTICPITISITNGGRSVGGSPLILVDGASGSNSLGGSSSSGGTTVTPESCADVFAIIETQDDVSSYSHCTDLDALYLHQTSGVTAVSLPHLEKIYQYAYFHQNDDLETVSLPNLEGVEGYVYFHQNDALENVDLSSLEVVGDNGDDNGGYVYFSGNDALESVDLSSLKQVFVNEHGDQGYVYFDNNDALESIDMSSLEHVEGYLYISGNDILSNLDLTSSLTAVDNYVYIYSHPLLCVPDLDWDSISDSVSMGSNGGC
;
A
#
# COMPACT_ATOMS: atom_id res chain seq x y z
N MET A 1 -79.76 14.40 44.60
CA MET A 1 -78.66 15.19 45.21
C MET A 1 -77.94 14.34 46.23
N ARG A 2 -76.63 14.57 46.33
CA ARG A 2 -75.60 13.94 47.19
C ARG A 2 -75.10 12.58 46.74
N ARG A 3 -73.80 12.30 46.74
CA ARG A 3 -72.54 13.08 46.63
C ARG A 3 -71.50 11.96 46.60
N ALA A 4 -70.59 11.99 45.63
CA ALA A 4 -69.53 11.00 45.51
C ALA A 4 -68.55 11.12 46.69
N GLU A 5 -68.18 10.00 47.27
CA GLU A 5 -66.96 9.81 48.05
C GLU A 5 -66.24 8.60 47.46
N ILE A 6 -65.30 8.87 46.56
CA ILE A 6 -64.32 7.90 46.09
C ILE A 6 -63.29 7.77 47.21
N ARG A 7 -63.37 6.69 47.99
CA ARG A 7 -62.27 6.27 48.86
C ARG A 7 -61.17 5.70 47.98
N ARG A 8 -60.07 6.45 47.92
CA ARG A 8 -58.80 6.04 47.34
C ARG A 8 -58.11 5.15 48.38
N ASP A 9 -58.51 3.89 48.44
CA ASP A 9 -57.81 2.92 49.28
C ASP A 9 -56.57 2.45 48.50
N GLU A 10 -55.43 2.94 48.99
CA GLU A 10 -54.08 2.57 48.61
C GLU A 10 -53.89 1.07 48.86
N GLU A 11 -54.15 0.24 47.83
CA GLU A 11 -53.57 -1.09 47.77
C GLU A 11 -52.09 -0.95 47.42
N GLU A 12 -51.28 -0.47 48.37
CA GLU A 12 -49.90 -0.92 48.50
C GLU A 12 -49.97 -2.42 48.77
N ARG A 13 -50.11 -3.21 47.69
CA ARG A 13 -49.99 -4.66 47.74
C ARG A 13 -48.59 -4.95 48.20
N ALA A 14 -48.44 -5.15 49.51
CA ALA A 14 -47.29 -5.75 50.12
C ALA A 14 -46.95 -7.00 49.30
N VAL A 15 -45.86 -6.92 48.53
CA VAL A 15 -45.30 -8.08 47.86
C VAL A 15 -45.06 -9.07 48.98
N SER A 16 -45.77 -10.20 48.95
CA SER A 16 -45.65 -11.24 49.97
C SER A 16 -44.16 -11.48 50.24
N PRO A 17 -43.70 -11.56 51.50
CA PRO A 17 -42.29 -11.77 51.82
C PRO A 17 -41.67 -12.94 51.04
N VAL A 18 -42.49 -13.95 50.73
CA VAL A 18 -42.11 -15.11 49.91
C VAL A 18 -41.98 -14.77 48.42
N ILE A 19 -42.85 -13.91 47.88
CA ILE A 19 -42.76 -13.47 46.48
C ILE A 19 -41.57 -12.52 46.30
N ALA A 20 -41.30 -11.66 47.28
CA ALA A 20 -40.16 -10.74 47.27
C ALA A 20 -38.83 -11.50 47.29
N THR A 21 -38.72 -12.56 48.10
CA THR A 21 -37.50 -13.39 48.14
C THR A 21 -37.32 -14.18 46.85
N ILE A 22 -38.39 -14.71 46.25
CA ILE A 22 -38.31 -15.41 44.95
C ILE A 22 -37.84 -14.46 43.84
N LEU A 23 -38.39 -13.24 43.76
CA LEU A 23 -37.99 -12.26 42.76
C LEU A 23 -36.55 -11.80 42.95
N MET A 24 -36.13 -11.57 44.19
CA MET A 24 -34.75 -11.21 44.51
C MET A 24 -33.78 -12.29 44.06
N VAL A 25 -34.07 -13.56 44.39
CA VAL A 25 -33.24 -14.70 43.97
C VAL A 25 -33.23 -14.83 42.45
N ALA A 26 -34.37 -14.74 41.78
CA ALA A 26 -34.46 -14.83 40.33
C ALA A 26 -33.63 -13.74 39.62
N ILE A 27 -33.73 -12.48 40.08
CA ILE A 27 -32.93 -11.38 39.51
C ILE A 27 -31.44 -11.60 39.78
N THR A 28 -31.05 -12.06 40.97
CA THR A 28 -29.62 -12.33 41.24
C THR A 28 -29.07 -13.47 40.39
N VAL A 29 -29.86 -14.50 40.09
CA VAL A 29 -29.46 -15.60 39.20
C VAL A 29 -29.35 -15.11 37.76
N VAL A 30 -30.30 -14.30 37.29
CA VAL A 30 -30.25 -13.72 35.94
C VAL A 30 -29.06 -12.77 35.80
N LEU A 31 -28.85 -11.86 36.75
CA LEU A 31 -27.71 -10.94 36.73
C LEU A 31 -26.40 -11.69 36.83
N ALA A 32 -26.29 -12.71 37.69
CA ALA A 32 -25.11 -13.57 37.76
C ALA A 32 -24.88 -14.35 36.46
N GLY A 33 -25.94 -14.79 35.77
CA GLY A 33 -25.86 -15.44 34.47
C GLY A 33 -25.35 -14.49 33.38
N VAL A 34 -25.89 -13.26 33.31
CA VAL A 34 -25.40 -12.22 32.39
C VAL A 34 -23.95 -11.85 32.70
N LEU A 35 -23.61 -11.66 33.97
CA LEU A 35 -22.24 -11.41 34.41
C LEU A 35 -21.31 -12.58 34.11
N TYR A 36 -21.77 -13.82 34.24
CA TYR A 36 -20.99 -15.01 33.94
C TYR A 36 -20.71 -15.13 32.44
N VAL A 37 -21.72 -14.91 31.59
CA VAL A 37 -21.54 -14.90 30.13
C VAL A 37 -20.62 -13.76 29.71
N TRP A 38 -20.80 -12.56 30.26
CA TRP A 38 -19.93 -11.42 29.98
C TRP A 38 -18.50 -11.62 30.51
N ALA A 39 -18.34 -12.17 31.72
CA ALA A 39 -17.04 -12.45 32.30
C ALA A 39 -16.34 -13.61 31.59
N ASN A 40 -17.06 -14.61 31.08
CA ASN A 40 -16.47 -15.66 30.24
C ASN A 40 -16.09 -15.12 28.86
N SER A 41 -16.83 -14.18 28.29
CA SER A 41 -16.41 -13.46 27.07
C SER A 41 -15.09 -12.72 27.33
N LEU A 42 -14.99 -12.02 28.47
CA LEU A 42 -13.79 -11.30 28.89
C LEU A 42 -12.64 -12.15 29.43
N ALA A 43 -12.88 -13.41 29.79
CA ALA A 43 -11.87 -14.34 30.29
C ALA A 43 -11.42 -15.35 29.23
N SER A 44 -12.23 -15.53 28.18
CA SER A 44 -11.79 -16.08 26.90
C SER A 44 -10.78 -15.14 26.25
N GLU A 45 -11.01 -13.83 26.36
CA GLU A 45 -10.01 -12.81 26.11
C GLU A 45 -8.96 -12.84 27.23
N GLY A 46 -7.77 -13.36 26.93
CA GLY A 46 -6.64 -13.30 27.86
C GLY A 46 -6.39 -11.85 28.31
N THR A 47 -5.97 -11.66 29.56
CA THR A 47 -5.59 -10.34 30.12
C THR A 47 -4.28 -9.82 29.53
N ASP A 48 -4.16 -9.80 28.21
CA ASP A 48 -3.08 -9.14 27.52
C ASP A 48 -3.56 -7.77 27.05
N THR A 49 -3.35 -6.76 27.89
CA THR A 49 -3.58 -5.35 27.54
C THR A 49 -2.52 -4.82 26.59
N THR A 50 -1.77 -5.69 25.90
CA THR A 50 -0.94 -5.27 24.78
C THR A 50 -1.82 -5.20 23.54
N MET A 51 -2.36 -4.01 23.26
CA MET A 51 -3.01 -3.68 21.97
C MET A 51 -2.03 -3.74 20.77
N ASN A 52 -0.87 -4.38 20.93
CA ASN A 52 0.10 -4.59 19.88
C ASN A 52 0.03 -6.07 19.52
N THR A 53 -0.82 -6.41 18.55
CA THR A 53 -0.71 -7.73 17.95
C THR A 53 0.60 -7.80 17.15
N MET A 54 1.32 -8.92 17.30
CA MET A 54 2.45 -9.25 16.44
C MET A 54 2.02 -10.12 15.26
N ASN A 55 0.70 -10.23 15.04
CA ASN A 55 0.16 -10.95 13.90
C ASN A 55 0.49 -10.18 12.62
N THR A 56 0.64 -10.95 11.56
CA THR A 56 0.77 -10.47 10.18
C THR A 56 -0.31 -11.15 9.34
N TYR A 57 -0.60 -10.62 8.16
CA TYR A 57 -1.52 -11.25 7.23
C TYR A 57 -0.90 -11.43 5.85
N THR A 58 -1.40 -12.44 5.14
CA THR A 58 -1.15 -12.65 3.71
C THR A 58 -2.48 -12.58 2.98
N ALA A 59 -2.48 -11.96 1.80
CA ALA A 59 -3.61 -11.90 0.89
C ALA A 59 -3.19 -12.49 -0.45
N GLU A 60 -4.09 -13.21 -1.09
CA GLU A 60 -3.96 -13.79 -2.42
C GLU A 60 -5.30 -13.65 -3.16
N ASP A 61 -5.29 -13.78 -4.48
CA ASP A 61 -6.50 -13.87 -5.28
C ASP A 61 -7.36 -15.06 -4.79
N ALA A 62 -8.68 -14.88 -4.73
CA ALA A 62 -9.61 -15.95 -4.41
C ALA A 62 -9.81 -16.97 -5.56
N ASP A 63 -9.24 -16.71 -6.75
CA ASP A 63 -9.40 -17.47 -8.00
C ASP A 63 -10.88 -17.59 -8.45
N ASP A 64 -11.73 -16.63 -8.07
CA ASP A 64 -13.15 -16.59 -8.45
C ASP A 64 -13.37 -15.70 -9.68
N GLU A 65 -14.45 -15.92 -10.42
CA GLU A 65 -14.78 -15.05 -11.56
C GLU A 65 -15.32 -13.73 -11.01
N THR A 66 -14.65 -12.61 -11.33
CA THR A 66 -15.17 -11.26 -11.12
C THR A 66 -15.88 -10.78 -12.38
N GLY A 67 -16.96 -10.02 -12.22
CA GLY A 67 -17.77 -9.49 -13.31
C GLY A 67 -18.56 -8.28 -12.84
N VAL A 68 -19.51 -7.80 -13.65
CA VAL A 68 -20.35 -6.62 -13.33
C VAL A 68 -21.39 -6.87 -12.21
N GLY A 69 -21.13 -7.86 -11.37
CA GLY A 69 -21.98 -8.33 -10.29
C GLY A 69 -21.70 -7.58 -9.00
N THR A 70 -22.23 -8.09 -7.90
CA THR A 70 -21.88 -7.63 -6.54
C THR A 70 -21.68 -8.82 -5.61
N ASP A 71 -21.48 -10.02 -6.17
CA ASP A 71 -21.46 -11.28 -5.43
C ASP A 71 -20.10 -11.99 -5.61
N ASP A 72 -19.08 -11.29 -6.11
CA ASP A 72 -17.82 -11.88 -6.54
C ASP A 72 -16.84 -11.99 -5.37
N THR A 73 -16.17 -13.14 -5.26
CA THR A 73 -15.14 -13.35 -4.23
C THR A 73 -13.83 -12.80 -4.72
N LEU A 74 -13.32 -11.75 -4.07
CA LEU A 74 -12.16 -11.01 -4.55
C LEU A 74 -10.85 -11.56 -3.98
N ILE A 75 -10.78 -11.69 -2.65
CA ILE A 75 -9.50 -11.92 -1.97
C ILE A 75 -9.65 -13.09 -1.00
N ARG A 76 -8.68 -14.00 -1.01
CA ARG A 76 -8.46 -14.98 0.05
C ARG A 76 -7.35 -14.48 0.97
N MET A 77 -7.59 -14.42 2.27
CA MET A 77 -6.64 -13.91 3.24
C MET A 77 -6.42 -14.88 4.39
N GLN A 78 -5.23 -14.84 4.98
CA GLN A 78 -4.90 -15.63 6.16
C GLN A 78 -4.05 -14.82 7.13
N MET A 79 -4.34 -14.95 8.43
CA MET A 79 -3.52 -14.37 9.48
C MET A 79 -2.48 -15.37 9.99
N THR A 80 -1.25 -14.89 10.15
CA THR A 80 -0.15 -15.61 10.79
C THR A 80 0.24 -14.92 12.09
N GLY A 81 0.24 -15.64 13.20
CA GLY A 81 0.63 -15.11 14.49
C GLY A 81 0.16 -15.99 15.64
N LYS A 82 -0.02 -15.38 16.81
CA LYS A 82 -0.43 -16.10 18.04
C LYS A 82 -1.71 -15.58 18.66
N ASP A 83 -2.08 -14.34 18.35
CA ASP A 83 -3.22 -13.68 18.98
C ASP A 83 -4.48 -13.94 18.16
N GLU A 84 -5.61 -14.16 18.80
CA GLU A 84 -6.93 -14.12 18.16
C GLU A 84 -7.42 -12.65 18.16
N LEU A 85 -7.91 -12.17 17.03
CA LEU A 85 -8.33 -10.77 16.89
C LEU A 85 -9.85 -10.66 16.89
N ALA A 86 -10.44 -10.10 17.94
CA ALA A 86 -11.89 -9.94 18.03
C ALA A 86 -12.42 -8.94 16.98
N TRP A 87 -13.50 -9.31 16.29
CA TRP A 87 -14.10 -8.49 15.21
C TRP A 87 -14.55 -7.09 15.66
N SER A 88 -14.79 -6.89 16.96
CA SER A 88 -15.13 -5.59 17.54
C SER A 88 -13.99 -4.56 17.46
N PHE A 89 -12.75 -5.01 17.26
CA PHE A 89 -11.57 -4.16 17.18
C PHE A 89 -10.88 -4.20 15.82
N VAL A 90 -11.15 -5.21 15.00
CA VAL A 90 -10.58 -5.34 13.66
C VAL A 90 -11.36 -4.46 12.68
N THR A 91 -10.64 -3.72 11.84
CA THR A 91 -11.20 -3.01 10.69
C THR A 91 -10.36 -3.36 9.47
N ILE A 92 -10.99 -3.99 8.48
CA ILE A 92 -10.38 -4.30 7.18
C ILE A 92 -10.97 -3.33 6.16
N ARG A 93 -10.10 -2.59 5.47
CA ARG A 93 -10.46 -1.71 4.37
C ARG A 93 -9.74 -2.15 3.12
N ILE A 94 -10.46 -2.08 2.01
CA ILE A 94 -9.90 -2.24 0.68
C ILE A 94 -10.06 -0.95 -0.10
N SER A 95 -9.10 -0.62 -0.95
CA SER A 95 -9.21 0.51 -1.85
C SER A 95 -8.85 0.13 -3.29
N VAL A 96 -9.66 0.65 -4.21
CA VAL A 96 -9.54 0.46 -5.67
C VAL A 96 -9.66 1.84 -6.30
N GLY A 97 -8.56 2.32 -6.89
CA GLY A 97 -8.42 3.74 -7.23
C GLY A 97 -8.67 4.64 -6.01
N ASP A 98 -9.55 5.63 -6.17
CA ASP A 98 -9.92 6.57 -5.10
C ASP A 98 -11.00 6.04 -4.13
N ASN A 99 -11.61 4.89 -4.44
CA ASN A 99 -12.72 4.36 -3.65
C ASN A 99 -12.19 3.53 -2.49
N VAL A 100 -12.74 3.74 -1.29
CA VAL A 100 -12.37 3.00 -0.08
C VAL A 100 -13.61 2.30 0.48
N TYR A 101 -13.54 0.98 0.58
CA TYR A 101 -14.59 0.12 1.11
C TYR A 101 -14.17 -0.45 2.46
N THR A 102 -15.09 -0.46 3.43
CA THR A 102 -14.85 -1.12 4.73
C THR A 102 -15.55 -2.46 4.72
N CYS A 103 -14.79 -3.55 4.85
CA CYS A 103 -15.32 -4.90 4.77
C CYS A 103 -15.92 -5.34 6.11
N SER A 104 -17.05 -6.06 6.06
CA SER A 104 -17.85 -6.41 7.23
C SER A 104 -18.19 -7.89 7.29
N VAL A 105 -18.11 -8.50 8.47
CA VAL A 105 -18.60 -9.88 8.71
C VAL A 105 -20.14 -9.98 8.74
N ILE A 106 -20.83 -8.84 8.63
CA ILE A 106 -22.28 -8.75 8.56
C ILE A 106 -22.66 -8.46 7.11
N ALA A 107 -23.61 -9.23 6.58
CA ALA A 107 -24.09 -9.01 5.22
C ALA A 107 -24.83 -7.67 5.05
N GLY A 108 -24.70 -7.07 3.85
CA GLY A 108 -25.37 -5.85 3.43
C GLY A 108 -24.52 -4.58 3.41
N ASP A 109 -23.20 -4.71 3.55
CA ASP A 109 -22.22 -3.64 3.29
C ASP A 109 -21.58 -3.83 1.90
N ASP A 110 -20.90 -2.80 1.38
CA ASP A 110 -20.32 -2.81 0.03
C ASP A 110 -19.27 -3.92 -0.17
N CYS A 111 -18.50 -4.22 0.89
CA CYS A 111 -17.58 -5.35 0.96
C CYS A 111 -17.96 -6.25 2.13
N GLU A 112 -18.06 -7.56 1.89
CA GLU A 112 -18.39 -8.56 2.90
C GLU A 112 -17.20 -9.49 3.19
N ILE A 113 -17.10 -9.90 4.45
CA ILE A 113 -16.11 -10.86 4.96
C ILE A 113 -16.83 -12.18 5.22
N SER A 114 -16.34 -13.26 4.64
CA SER A 114 -16.74 -14.61 5.02
C SER A 114 -15.59 -15.36 5.68
N GLN A 115 -15.90 -16.03 6.80
CA GLN A 115 -14.95 -16.81 7.59
C GLN A 115 -14.94 -18.27 7.13
N ALA A 116 -13.76 -18.87 7.04
CA ALA A 116 -13.57 -20.27 6.65
C ALA A 116 -12.47 -20.96 7.46
N ALA A 117 -12.78 -22.17 7.95
CA ALA A 117 -11.88 -23.06 8.68
C ALA A 117 -11.48 -22.64 10.12
N GLY A 118 -12.12 -21.62 10.70
CA GLY A 118 -12.07 -21.29 12.14
C GLY A 118 -13.17 -21.98 12.96
N ASP A 119 -13.01 -21.98 14.28
CA ASP A 119 -13.98 -22.51 15.26
C ASP A 119 -14.68 -21.37 16.05
N ASN A 120 -14.18 -20.13 15.96
CA ASN A 120 -14.69 -18.97 16.70
C ASN A 120 -15.29 -17.87 15.80
N ASP A 121 -16.62 -17.87 15.65
CA ASP A 121 -17.34 -16.88 14.83
C ASP A 121 -17.19 -15.40 15.28
N ASN A 122 -16.60 -15.14 16.45
CA ASN A 122 -16.47 -13.78 17.02
C ASN A 122 -15.05 -13.20 16.91
N ALA A 123 -14.10 -13.92 16.34
CA ALA A 123 -12.73 -13.46 16.18
C ALA A 123 -12.09 -14.02 14.91
N TRP A 124 -11.12 -13.30 14.36
CA TRP A 124 -10.22 -13.83 13.35
C TRP A 124 -9.09 -14.61 14.01
N GLU A 125 -8.95 -15.90 13.68
CA GLU A 125 -7.98 -16.81 14.30
C GLU A 125 -6.73 -17.04 13.41
N PRO A 126 -5.51 -17.17 13.97
CA PRO A 126 -4.34 -17.53 13.18
C PRO A 126 -4.53 -18.88 12.47
N GLY A 127 -4.27 -18.92 11.16
CA GLY A 127 -4.48 -20.10 10.32
C GLY A 127 -5.88 -20.22 9.72
N GLU A 128 -6.84 -19.38 10.12
CA GLU A 128 -8.15 -19.25 9.48
C GLU A 128 -8.06 -18.51 8.15
N TYR A 129 -8.89 -18.92 7.18
CA TYR A 129 -9.05 -18.19 5.93
C TYR A 129 -10.24 -17.24 6.01
N LEU A 130 -10.02 -16.01 5.57
CA LEU A 130 -11.09 -15.08 5.25
C LEU A 130 -11.22 -14.97 3.75
N PHE A 131 -12.44 -14.79 3.27
CA PHE A 131 -12.68 -14.31 1.92
C PHE A 131 -13.32 -12.93 1.99
N LEU A 132 -12.70 -11.96 1.31
CA LEU A 132 -13.32 -10.68 1.02
C LEU A 132 -14.06 -10.82 -0.30
N LYS A 133 -15.32 -10.43 -0.30
CA LYS A 133 -16.18 -10.49 -1.46
C LYS A 133 -16.98 -9.21 -1.57
N GLU A 134 -17.48 -8.96 -2.77
CA GLU A 134 -18.44 -7.90 -3.00
C GLU A 134 -19.74 -8.15 -2.21
N GLY A 135 -20.43 -7.06 -1.90
CA GLY A 135 -21.73 -7.08 -1.24
C GLY A 135 -22.76 -6.26 -1.99
N THR A 136 -22.84 -4.96 -1.68
CA THR A 136 -23.80 -4.05 -2.35
C THR A 136 -23.25 -3.27 -3.53
N GLU A 137 -21.93 -3.23 -3.69
CA GLU A 137 -21.25 -2.52 -4.76
C GLU A 137 -20.46 -3.49 -5.64
N ASP A 138 -20.37 -3.15 -6.92
CA ASP A 138 -19.47 -3.76 -7.92
C ASP A 138 -18.10 -3.11 -7.75
N ILE A 139 -17.17 -3.82 -7.10
CA ILE A 139 -15.84 -3.32 -6.72
C ILE A 139 -14.86 -3.64 -7.85
N CYS A 140 -14.98 -4.82 -8.47
CA CYS A 140 -14.12 -5.31 -9.53
C CYS A 140 -14.96 -5.88 -10.69
N ASP A 141 -14.88 -5.23 -11.85
CA ASP A 141 -15.82 -5.46 -12.96
C ASP A 141 -15.45 -6.59 -13.95
N GLY A 142 -14.58 -7.53 -13.53
CA GLY A 142 -14.06 -8.61 -14.38
C GLY A 142 -12.78 -8.30 -15.16
N THR A 143 -12.18 -7.14 -14.92
CA THR A 143 -10.80 -6.83 -15.35
C THR A 143 -9.82 -7.06 -14.19
N ILE A 144 -8.50 -6.95 -14.45
CA ILE A 144 -7.51 -7.01 -13.35
C ILE A 144 -7.77 -5.84 -12.41
N CYS A 145 -8.10 -6.16 -11.17
CA CYS A 145 -8.53 -5.23 -10.15
C CYS A 145 -7.45 -5.12 -9.05
N PRO A 146 -6.60 -4.07 -9.07
CA PRO A 146 -5.60 -3.85 -8.03
C PRO A 146 -6.28 -3.37 -6.75
N ILE A 147 -6.20 -4.17 -5.69
CA ILE A 147 -6.83 -3.89 -4.41
C ILE A 147 -5.77 -3.63 -3.35
N THR A 148 -5.74 -2.43 -2.81
CA THR A 148 -4.90 -2.10 -1.63
C THR A 148 -5.63 -2.46 -0.35
N ILE A 149 -4.98 -3.16 0.58
CA ILE A 149 -5.55 -3.66 1.83
C ILE A 149 -4.96 -2.93 3.03
N SER A 150 -5.83 -2.41 3.88
CA SER A 150 -5.47 -1.81 5.16
C SER A 150 -6.21 -2.50 6.30
N ILE A 151 -5.47 -3.13 7.22
CA ILE A 151 -6.03 -3.78 8.40
C ILE A 151 -5.58 -3.04 9.65
N THR A 152 -6.52 -2.70 10.52
CA THR A 152 -6.21 -2.21 11.86
C THR A 152 -6.86 -3.05 12.95
N ASN A 153 -6.21 -3.19 14.10
CA ASN A 153 -6.76 -3.78 15.31
C ASN A 153 -6.70 -2.76 16.44
N GLY A 154 -7.85 -2.33 16.96
CA GLY A 154 -7.93 -1.29 17.98
C GLY A 154 -7.31 0.05 17.54
N GLY A 155 -7.35 0.32 16.22
CA GLY A 155 -6.78 1.53 15.58
C GLY A 155 -5.29 1.46 15.27
N ARG A 156 -4.62 0.31 15.43
CA ARG A 156 -3.21 0.11 15.06
C ARG A 156 -3.09 -0.80 13.85
N SER A 157 -2.21 -0.46 12.91
CA SER A 157 -2.01 -1.24 11.68
C SER A 157 -1.49 -2.66 11.98
N VAL A 158 -2.02 -3.65 11.26
CA VAL A 158 -1.53 -5.03 11.21
C VAL A 158 -0.71 -5.16 9.93
N GLY A 159 0.56 -5.58 10.01
CA GLY A 159 1.44 -5.67 8.84
C GLY A 159 1.09 -6.87 7.94
N GLY A 160 1.22 -6.73 6.63
CA GLY A 160 0.94 -7.79 5.67
C GLY A 160 1.08 -7.34 4.22
N SER A 161 0.56 -8.13 3.28
CA SER A 161 0.53 -7.82 1.84
C SER A 161 -0.43 -6.65 1.56
N PRO A 162 0.06 -5.42 1.33
CA PRO A 162 -0.81 -4.25 1.28
C PRO A 162 -1.48 -4.09 -0.10
N LEU A 163 -1.08 -4.83 -1.13
CA LEU A 163 -1.63 -4.77 -2.48
C LEU A 163 -1.77 -6.19 -3.01
N ILE A 164 -2.93 -6.51 -3.60
CA ILE A 164 -3.23 -7.77 -4.29
C ILE A 164 -3.85 -7.46 -5.65
N LEU A 165 -3.55 -8.28 -6.65
CA LEU A 165 -4.22 -8.25 -7.95
C LEU A 165 -5.29 -9.32 -7.94
N VAL A 166 -6.54 -8.93 -8.19
CA VAL A 166 -7.68 -9.84 -8.35
C VAL A 166 -8.00 -9.92 -9.83
N ASP A 167 -7.91 -11.10 -10.43
CA ASP A 167 -8.31 -11.31 -11.81
C ASP A 167 -9.72 -11.91 -11.90
N GLY A 168 -10.44 -11.61 -12.99
CA GLY A 168 -11.79 -12.13 -13.22
C GLY A 168 -11.83 -13.50 -13.89
N ALA A 169 -10.71 -14.18 -14.06
CA ALA A 169 -10.61 -15.38 -14.89
C ALA A 169 -10.29 -16.60 -14.03
N SER A 170 -11.33 -17.29 -13.56
CA SER A 170 -11.22 -18.62 -12.92
C SER A 170 -10.22 -19.52 -13.65
N GLY A 171 -9.00 -19.60 -13.08
CA GLY A 171 -7.90 -20.41 -13.55
C GLY A 171 -7.63 -20.37 -15.06
N SER A 172 -7.19 -19.24 -15.60
CA SER A 172 -6.41 -19.25 -16.86
C SER A 172 -5.61 -17.97 -17.10
N ASN A 173 -4.29 -18.05 -16.89
CA ASN A 173 -3.29 -17.32 -17.69
C ASN A 173 -3.65 -17.44 -19.18
N SER A 174 -4.37 -16.46 -19.73
CA SER A 174 -4.51 -16.18 -21.16
C SER A 174 -5.66 -15.18 -21.39
N LEU A 175 -5.37 -13.88 -21.35
CA LEU A 175 -6.23 -12.89 -22.01
C LEU A 175 -5.68 -12.58 -23.40
N GLY A 176 -6.40 -13.13 -24.37
CA GLY A 176 -6.12 -13.04 -25.79
C GLY A 176 -6.18 -11.61 -26.31
N GLY A 177 -5.10 -11.22 -26.99
CA GLY A 177 -5.01 -9.99 -27.74
C GLY A 177 -6.11 -9.85 -28.79
N SER A 178 -6.68 -8.65 -28.86
CA SER A 178 -7.42 -8.22 -30.04
C SER A 178 -6.40 -7.90 -31.13
N SER A 179 -6.06 -8.91 -31.94
CA SER A 179 -5.20 -8.75 -33.10
C SER A 179 -5.90 -7.87 -34.15
N SER A 180 -5.52 -6.60 -34.24
CA SER A 180 -5.73 -5.80 -35.44
C SER A 180 -4.41 -5.73 -36.22
N SER A 181 -4.25 -6.67 -37.15
CA SER A 181 -3.16 -6.69 -38.10
C SER A 181 -3.39 -5.60 -39.15
N GLY A 182 -2.74 -4.45 -38.97
CA GLY A 182 -2.69 -3.38 -39.96
C GLY A 182 -1.51 -2.48 -39.65
N GLY A 183 -0.41 -2.64 -40.40
CA GLY A 183 0.77 -1.78 -40.29
C GLY A 183 0.37 -0.31 -40.34
N THR A 184 0.47 0.35 -39.21
CA THR A 184 0.10 1.75 -39.01
C THR A 184 1.24 2.37 -38.21
N THR A 185 1.69 3.53 -38.63
CA THR A 185 2.54 4.43 -37.84
C THR A 185 2.00 4.45 -36.41
N VAL A 186 2.81 4.05 -35.42
CA VAL A 186 2.45 4.18 -34.01
C VAL A 186 2.26 5.67 -33.75
N THR A 187 1.01 6.10 -33.65
CA THR A 187 0.66 7.46 -33.26
C THR A 187 0.59 7.45 -31.74
N PRO A 188 1.39 8.28 -31.04
CA PRO A 188 1.27 8.40 -29.60
C PRO A 188 -0.17 8.75 -29.21
N GLU A 189 -0.72 8.09 -28.20
CA GLU A 189 -2.04 8.36 -27.67
C GLU A 189 -2.05 8.28 -26.14
N SER A 190 -3.02 8.95 -25.53
CA SER A 190 -3.19 8.95 -24.08
C SER A 190 -3.74 7.61 -23.59
N CYS A 191 -3.17 7.10 -22.51
CA CYS A 191 -3.56 5.89 -21.79
C CYS A 191 -3.77 6.21 -20.30
N ALA A 192 -4.33 7.38 -19.99
CA ALA A 192 -4.39 7.95 -18.65
C ALA A 192 -5.09 7.06 -17.62
N ASP A 193 -6.07 6.26 -18.03
CA ASP A 193 -6.81 5.31 -17.18
C ASP A 193 -6.20 3.89 -17.22
N VAL A 194 -5.03 3.72 -17.85
CA VAL A 194 -4.40 2.41 -18.03
C VAL A 194 -3.37 2.17 -16.94
N PHE A 195 -3.64 1.16 -16.13
CA PHE A 195 -2.67 0.55 -15.23
C PHE A 195 -1.82 -0.46 -16.04
N ALA A 196 -0.60 -0.09 -16.40
CA ALA A 196 0.30 -0.93 -17.18
C ALA A 196 0.97 -1.99 -16.29
N ILE A 197 0.47 -3.23 -16.37
CA ILE A 197 1.07 -4.40 -15.73
C ILE A 197 1.93 -5.11 -16.77
N ILE A 198 3.21 -5.28 -16.46
CA ILE A 198 4.14 -5.98 -17.35
C ILE A 198 4.55 -7.27 -16.65
N GLU A 199 4.10 -8.41 -17.18
CA GLU A 199 4.45 -9.74 -16.67
C GLU A 199 5.45 -10.45 -17.59
N THR A 200 5.42 -10.08 -18.88
CA THR A 200 6.23 -10.65 -19.94
C THR A 200 6.85 -9.56 -20.82
N GLN A 201 7.91 -9.92 -21.55
CA GLN A 201 8.58 -8.98 -22.46
C GLN A 201 7.65 -8.44 -23.56
N ASP A 202 6.62 -9.20 -23.94
CA ASP A 202 5.65 -8.81 -24.98
C ASP A 202 4.70 -7.70 -24.47
N ASP A 203 4.40 -7.65 -23.16
CA ASP A 203 3.49 -6.66 -22.57
C ASP A 203 4.01 -5.23 -22.71
N VAL A 204 5.34 -5.05 -22.65
CA VAL A 204 6.01 -3.75 -22.88
C VAL A 204 5.57 -3.13 -24.21
N SER A 205 5.42 -3.96 -25.25
CA SER A 205 5.04 -3.48 -26.58
C SER A 205 3.60 -2.93 -26.62
N SER A 206 2.72 -3.46 -25.78
CA SER A 206 1.34 -3.02 -25.63
C SER A 206 1.26 -1.58 -25.13
N TYR A 207 2.25 -1.08 -24.40
CA TYR A 207 2.25 0.28 -23.84
C TYR A 207 3.19 1.25 -24.57
N SER A 208 3.95 0.77 -25.56
CA SER A 208 4.95 1.58 -26.28
C SER A 208 4.41 2.82 -27.01
N HIS A 209 3.10 2.90 -27.18
CA HIS A 209 2.37 3.97 -27.85
C HIS A 209 1.78 5.00 -26.87
N CYS A 210 1.77 4.71 -25.57
CA CYS A 210 1.15 5.54 -24.55
C CYS A 210 1.97 6.80 -24.25
N THR A 211 1.29 7.95 -24.17
CA THR A 211 1.87 9.24 -23.71
C THR A 211 1.74 9.43 -22.21
N ASP A 212 0.78 8.76 -21.59
CA ASP A 212 0.50 8.84 -20.17
C ASP A 212 -0.05 7.50 -19.70
N LEU A 213 0.13 7.18 -18.41
CA LEU A 213 -0.37 5.96 -17.77
C LEU A 213 -0.92 6.31 -16.40
N ASP A 214 -1.89 5.51 -15.93
CA ASP A 214 -2.34 5.57 -14.54
C ASP A 214 -1.19 5.09 -13.63
N ALA A 215 -0.66 3.89 -13.90
CA ALA A 215 0.51 3.34 -13.22
C ALA A 215 1.35 2.47 -14.16
N LEU A 216 2.61 2.24 -13.80
CA LEU A 216 3.51 1.28 -14.44
C LEU A 216 4.03 0.30 -13.38
N TYR A 217 3.70 -0.99 -13.52
CA TYR A 217 3.90 -1.98 -12.48
C TYR A 217 4.56 -3.25 -13.00
N LEU A 218 5.70 -3.59 -12.38
CA LEU A 218 6.45 -4.83 -12.57
C LEU A 218 6.82 -5.41 -11.21
N HIS A 219 6.35 -6.61 -10.92
CA HIS A 219 6.67 -7.31 -9.68
C HIS A 219 6.97 -8.79 -9.94
N GLN A 220 8.09 -9.27 -9.40
CA GLN A 220 8.43 -10.71 -9.42
C GLN A 220 8.41 -11.33 -10.83
N THR A 221 8.76 -10.54 -11.85
CA THR A 221 8.74 -11.03 -13.23
C THR A 221 9.99 -11.86 -13.55
N SER A 222 9.82 -12.84 -14.45
CA SER A 222 10.91 -13.59 -15.05
C SER A 222 10.81 -13.53 -16.57
N GLY A 223 11.92 -13.23 -17.24
CA GLY A 223 12.02 -13.07 -18.69
C GLY A 223 11.72 -11.67 -19.24
N VAL A 224 11.35 -10.70 -18.40
CA VAL A 224 11.30 -9.28 -18.79
C VAL A 224 12.72 -8.71 -18.66
N THR A 225 13.37 -8.43 -19.79
CA THR A 225 14.77 -7.96 -19.82
C THR A 225 14.91 -6.46 -19.98
N ALA A 226 13.93 -5.81 -20.60
CA ALA A 226 13.95 -4.37 -20.80
C ALA A 226 12.54 -3.78 -20.83
N VAL A 227 12.38 -2.62 -20.19
CA VAL A 227 11.19 -1.77 -20.32
C VAL A 227 11.58 -0.49 -21.02
N SER A 228 11.04 -0.27 -22.23
CA SER A 228 11.28 0.94 -23.01
C SER A 228 9.96 1.52 -23.51
N LEU A 229 9.58 2.66 -22.96
CA LEU A 229 8.36 3.39 -23.31
C LEU A 229 8.75 4.81 -23.75
N PRO A 230 9.22 4.98 -25.00
CA PRO A 230 9.86 6.22 -25.47
C PRO A 230 8.90 7.39 -25.66
N HIS A 231 7.60 7.18 -25.51
CA HIS A 231 6.58 8.23 -25.66
C HIS A 231 5.92 8.60 -24.33
N LEU A 232 6.22 7.88 -23.24
CA LEU A 232 5.59 8.11 -21.96
C LEU A 232 6.10 9.42 -21.35
N GLU A 233 5.19 10.37 -21.12
CA GLU A 233 5.42 11.72 -20.60
C GLU A 233 4.91 11.87 -19.15
N LYS A 234 3.91 11.10 -18.72
CA LYS A 234 3.31 11.24 -17.38
C LYS A 234 2.85 9.90 -16.79
N ILE A 235 3.00 9.75 -15.47
CA ILE A 235 2.36 8.69 -14.68
C ILE A 235 1.54 9.32 -13.54
N TYR A 236 0.27 8.97 -13.41
CA TYR A 236 -0.66 9.56 -12.43
C TYR A 236 -0.59 8.93 -11.03
N GLN A 237 -0.05 7.73 -10.90
CA GLN A 237 0.15 7.08 -9.62
C GLN A 237 1.63 6.77 -9.42
N TYR A 238 2.12 5.63 -9.90
CA TYR A 238 3.49 5.21 -9.58
C TYR A 238 4.14 4.40 -10.68
N ALA A 239 5.48 4.45 -10.67
CA ALA A 239 6.34 3.55 -11.42
C ALA A 239 6.98 2.57 -10.42
N TYR A 240 6.56 1.31 -10.43
CA TYR A 240 6.92 0.29 -9.44
C TYR A 240 7.62 -0.90 -10.10
N PHE A 241 8.86 -1.14 -9.72
CA PHE A 241 9.72 -2.21 -10.22
C PHE A 241 10.35 -2.95 -9.03
N HIS A 242 9.83 -4.14 -8.72
CA HIS A 242 10.26 -4.88 -7.54
C HIS A 242 10.52 -6.35 -7.83
N GLN A 243 11.71 -6.86 -7.48
CA GLN A 243 12.04 -8.29 -7.58
C GLN A 243 11.96 -8.84 -9.02
N ASN A 244 12.35 -8.06 -10.03
CA ASN A 244 12.36 -8.53 -11.41
C ASN A 244 13.74 -9.12 -11.76
N ASP A 245 13.86 -10.43 -11.64
CA ASP A 245 15.14 -11.17 -11.67
C ASP A 245 15.95 -10.95 -12.96
N ASP A 246 15.28 -10.81 -14.11
CA ASP A 246 15.91 -10.71 -15.43
C ASP A 246 15.94 -9.28 -16.00
N LEU A 247 15.41 -8.27 -15.29
CA LEU A 247 15.27 -6.91 -15.80
C LEU A 247 16.62 -6.20 -15.83
N GLU A 248 17.17 -5.95 -17.03
CA GLU A 248 18.49 -5.33 -17.23
C GLU A 248 18.40 -3.81 -17.42
N THR A 249 17.33 -3.30 -18.05
CA THR A 249 17.22 -1.87 -18.39
C THR A 249 15.81 -1.32 -18.29
N VAL A 250 15.70 -0.08 -17.81
CA VAL A 250 14.48 0.74 -17.91
C VAL A 250 14.81 2.07 -18.57
N SER A 251 14.10 2.41 -19.65
CA SER A 251 14.29 3.67 -20.38
C SER A 251 12.95 4.34 -20.65
N LEU A 252 12.72 5.46 -19.95
CA LEU A 252 11.56 6.33 -20.04
C LEU A 252 12.03 7.77 -20.34
N PRO A 253 12.69 8.00 -21.49
CA PRO A 253 13.49 9.21 -21.75
C PRO A 253 12.65 10.49 -21.87
N ASN A 254 11.33 10.39 -22.02
CA ASN A 254 10.42 11.53 -22.13
C ASN A 254 9.50 11.67 -20.92
N LEU A 255 9.63 10.83 -19.88
CA LEU A 255 8.77 10.89 -18.70
C LEU A 255 9.07 12.18 -17.95
N GLU A 256 8.14 13.13 -17.93
CA GLU A 256 8.28 14.45 -17.32
C GLU A 256 7.82 14.48 -15.85
N GLY A 257 6.88 13.61 -15.45
CA GLY A 257 6.39 13.59 -14.08
C GLY A 257 5.73 12.29 -13.63
N VAL A 258 5.87 12.01 -12.32
CA VAL A 258 5.16 10.93 -11.62
C VAL A 258 4.44 11.52 -10.42
N GLU A 259 3.11 11.44 -10.37
CA GLU A 259 2.35 12.13 -9.31
C GLU A 259 2.50 11.47 -7.95
N GLY A 260 2.69 10.15 -7.87
CA GLY A 260 3.05 9.45 -6.63
C GLY A 260 4.56 9.22 -6.53
N TYR A 261 5.03 8.02 -6.86
CA TYR A 261 6.41 7.62 -6.57
C TYR A 261 7.09 6.78 -7.65
N VAL A 262 8.42 6.81 -7.65
CA VAL A 262 9.30 5.97 -8.46
C VAL A 262 10.02 4.99 -7.54
N TYR A 263 9.82 3.69 -7.76
CA TYR A 263 10.28 2.64 -6.87
C TYR A 263 10.99 1.52 -7.64
N PHE A 264 12.27 1.32 -7.34
CA PHE A 264 13.12 0.25 -7.84
C PHE A 264 13.76 -0.48 -6.67
N HIS A 265 13.32 -1.72 -6.42
CA HIS A 265 13.85 -2.52 -5.32
C HIS A 265 14.16 -3.95 -5.76
N GLN A 266 15.33 -4.46 -5.36
CA GLN A 266 15.70 -5.87 -5.57
C GLN A 266 15.57 -6.33 -7.03
N ASN A 267 15.93 -5.49 -8.01
CA ASN A 267 16.04 -5.91 -9.40
C ASN A 267 17.52 -6.26 -9.65
N ASP A 268 17.91 -7.47 -9.27
CA ASP A 268 19.32 -7.87 -9.17
C ASP A 268 20.11 -7.74 -10.49
N ALA A 269 19.43 -7.86 -11.64
CA ALA A 269 20.03 -7.74 -12.97
C ALA A 269 19.99 -6.32 -13.57
N LEU A 270 19.34 -5.36 -12.91
CA LEU A 270 19.09 -4.03 -13.47
C LEU A 270 20.38 -3.24 -13.54
N GLU A 271 20.86 -2.93 -14.74
CA GLU A 271 22.12 -2.22 -14.98
C GLU A 271 21.92 -0.71 -15.11
N ASN A 272 20.84 -0.26 -15.76
CA ASN A 272 20.67 1.16 -16.09
C ASN A 272 19.20 1.61 -16.05
N VAL A 273 18.99 2.82 -15.51
CA VAL A 273 17.68 3.48 -15.48
C VAL A 273 17.80 4.90 -16.07
N ASP A 274 17.10 5.14 -17.17
CA ASP A 274 17.01 6.43 -17.85
C ASP A 274 15.65 7.08 -17.57
N LEU A 275 15.69 8.11 -16.72
CA LEU A 275 14.59 9.01 -16.36
C LEU A 275 15.03 10.46 -16.64
N SER A 276 15.82 10.67 -17.70
CA SER A 276 16.54 11.92 -17.97
C SER A 276 15.65 13.16 -18.16
N SER A 277 14.36 12.99 -18.48
CA SER A 277 13.38 14.07 -18.59
C SER A 277 12.49 14.26 -17.34
N LEU A 278 12.62 13.42 -16.32
CA LEU A 278 11.75 13.46 -15.14
C LEU A 278 12.00 14.73 -14.36
N GLU A 279 11.02 15.64 -14.30
CA GLU A 279 11.15 16.93 -13.64
C GLU A 279 10.61 16.92 -12.20
N VAL A 280 9.58 16.13 -11.94
CA VAL A 280 8.81 16.19 -10.70
C VAL A 280 8.28 14.83 -10.25
N VAL A 281 8.38 14.56 -8.95
CA VAL A 281 7.77 13.40 -8.30
C VAL A 281 6.96 13.84 -7.09
N GLY A 282 5.74 13.34 -6.95
CA GLY A 282 4.89 13.63 -5.78
C GLY A 282 4.01 14.86 -5.89
N ASP A 283 4.02 15.60 -7.02
CA ASP A 283 3.15 16.76 -7.23
C ASP A 283 1.73 16.27 -7.54
N ASN A 284 1.07 15.82 -6.49
CA ASN A 284 -0.29 15.33 -6.49
C ASN A 284 -1.19 16.27 -5.66
N GLY A 285 -2.43 16.44 -6.11
CA GLY A 285 -3.41 17.29 -5.43
C GLY A 285 -4.13 16.61 -4.26
N ASP A 286 -3.78 15.36 -3.96
CA ASP A 286 -4.44 14.45 -3.02
C ASP A 286 -3.67 14.26 -1.70
N ASP A 287 -2.60 15.03 -1.49
CA ASP A 287 -1.76 15.03 -0.30
C ASP A 287 -1.04 13.69 -0.05
N ASN A 288 -0.84 12.85 -1.07
CA ASN A 288 -0.09 11.60 -0.94
C ASN A 288 1.44 11.81 -1.04
N GLY A 289 1.89 12.96 -1.58
CA GLY A 289 3.32 13.24 -1.79
C GLY A 289 4.01 12.18 -2.65
N GLY A 290 5.34 12.21 -2.70
CA GLY A 290 6.09 11.29 -3.55
C GLY A 290 7.49 10.95 -3.08
N TYR A 291 8.10 9.95 -3.70
CA TYR A 291 9.47 9.58 -3.41
C TYR A 291 10.14 8.92 -4.60
N VAL A 292 11.47 9.02 -4.62
CA VAL A 292 12.35 8.31 -5.55
C VAL A 292 13.15 7.31 -4.72
N TYR A 293 12.99 6.02 -5.01
CA TYR A 293 13.56 4.94 -4.21
C TYR A 293 14.29 3.92 -5.09
N PHE A 294 15.57 3.73 -4.82
CA PHE A 294 16.44 2.73 -5.44
C PHE A 294 17.18 1.97 -4.35
N SER A 295 16.82 0.70 -4.10
CA SER A 295 17.52 -0.10 -3.09
C SER A 295 17.71 -1.56 -3.47
N GLY A 296 18.90 -2.10 -3.19
CA GLY A 296 19.22 -3.49 -3.44
C GLY A 296 19.19 -3.87 -4.91
N ASN A 297 19.50 -2.94 -5.83
CA ASN A 297 19.66 -3.26 -7.25
C ASN A 297 21.15 -3.52 -7.50
N ASP A 298 21.61 -4.74 -7.26
CA ASP A 298 23.03 -5.08 -7.14
C ASP A 298 23.85 -4.81 -8.41
N ALA A 299 23.24 -4.90 -9.60
CA ALA A 299 23.89 -4.65 -10.89
C ALA A 299 23.77 -3.19 -11.40
N LEU A 300 23.07 -2.31 -10.69
CA LEU A 300 22.73 -0.97 -11.19
C LEU A 300 23.97 -0.10 -11.27
N GLU A 301 24.40 0.26 -12.48
CA GLU A 301 25.61 1.04 -12.76
C GLU A 301 25.32 2.56 -12.77
N SER A 302 24.17 2.96 -13.31
CA SER A 302 23.83 4.38 -13.44
C SER A 302 22.33 4.67 -13.38
N VAL A 303 22.00 5.84 -12.82
CA VAL A 303 20.66 6.42 -12.83
C VAL A 303 20.73 7.86 -13.32
N ASP A 304 20.02 8.17 -14.40
CA ASP A 304 19.89 9.52 -14.96
C ASP A 304 18.58 10.17 -14.49
N LEU A 305 18.70 11.16 -13.59
CA LEU A 305 17.64 12.04 -13.11
C LEU A 305 18.04 13.51 -13.36
N SER A 306 18.77 13.77 -14.45
CA SER A 306 19.41 15.06 -14.73
C SER A 306 18.43 16.24 -14.83
N SER A 307 17.16 15.99 -15.12
CA SER A 307 16.09 17.00 -15.16
C SER A 307 15.26 17.11 -13.88
N LEU A 308 15.46 16.23 -12.88
CA LEU A 308 14.64 16.21 -11.66
C LEU A 308 14.85 17.50 -10.89
N LYS A 309 13.76 18.23 -10.62
CA LYS A 309 13.78 19.52 -9.90
C LYS A 309 13.26 19.38 -8.48
N GLN A 310 12.17 18.62 -8.29
CA GLN A 310 11.49 18.59 -7.01
C GLN A 310 10.88 17.23 -6.67
N VAL A 311 10.97 16.86 -5.39
CA VAL A 311 10.25 15.74 -4.79
C VAL A 311 9.38 16.28 -3.65
N PHE A 312 8.06 16.13 -3.80
CA PHE A 312 7.06 16.73 -2.91
C PHE A 312 6.73 15.86 -1.70
N VAL A 313 6.53 16.49 -0.56
CA VAL A 313 6.13 15.87 0.70
C VAL A 313 4.60 15.76 0.77
N ASN A 314 4.12 14.76 1.49
CA ASN A 314 2.71 14.71 1.86
C ASN A 314 2.42 15.61 3.07
N GLU A 315 1.13 15.84 3.38
CA GLU A 315 0.72 16.62 4.56
C GLU A 315 1.22 16.03 5.90
N HIS A 316 1.60 14.76 5.91
CA HIS A 316 2.07 14.02 7.09
C HIS A 316 3.58 14.08 7.31
N GLY A 317 4.36 14.49 6.32
CA GLY A 317 5.82 14.59 6.40
C GLY A 317 6.59 13.27 6.29
N ASP A 318 5.95 12.16 5.93
CA ASP A 318 6.58 10.82 5.86
C ASP A 318 6.89 10.34 4.43
N GLN A 319 6.34 10.98 3.40
CA GLN A 319 6.72 10.83 1.99
C GLN A 319 7.35 12.15 1.52
N GLY A 320 8.24 12.17 0.53
CA GLY A 320 8.96 13.38 0.08
C GLY A 320 10.47 13.22 -0.07
N TYR A 321 10.96 12.02 -0.37
CA TYR A 321 12.38 11.72 -0.22
C TYR A 321 13.03 11.14 -1.47
N VAL A 322 14.35 11.28 -1.53
CA VAL A 322 15.22 10.60 -2.48
C VAL A 322 16.07 9.61 -1.71
N TYR A 323 15.98 8.32 -2.07
CA TYR A 323 16.57 7.22 -1.34
C TYR A 323 17.35 6.28 -2.26
N PHE A 324 18.66 6.17 -2.04
CA PHE A 324 19.57 5.25 -2.72
C PHE A 324 20.33 4.43 -1.68
N ASP A 325 20.06 3.13 -1.56
CA ASP A 325 20.69 2.28 -0.55
C ASP A 325 21.14 0.93 -1.12
N ASN A 326 22.36 0.49 -0.80
CA ASN A 326 22.89 -0.82 -1.18
C ASN A 326 22.72 -1.17 -2.67
N ASN A 327 23.14 -0.27 -3.58
CA ASN A 327 23.28 -0.59 -5.00
C ASN A 327 24.79 -0.74 -5.28
N ASP A 328 25.32 -1.94 -5.08
CA ASP A 328 26.76 -2.23 -4.99
C ASP A 328 27.55 -1.85 -6.26
N ALA A 329 26.91 -1.90 -7.44
CA ALA A 329 27.49 -1.54 -8.73
C ALA A 329 27.29 -0.07 -9.14
N LEU A 330 26.62 0.75 -8.33
CA LEU A 330 26.22 2.10 -8.73
C LEU A 330 27.42 3.04 -8.81
N GLU A 331 27.82 3.43 -10.01
CA GLU A 331 28.98 4.29 -10.27
C GLU A 331 28.62 5.78 -10.26
N SER A 332 27.42 6.12 -10.75
CA SER A 332 26.97 7.51 -10.90
C SER A 332 25.47 7.71 -10.72
N ILE A 333 25.10 8.81 -10.06
CA ILE A 333 23.73 9.34 -10.01
C ILE A 333 23.76 10.78 -10.54
N ASP A 334 23.03 11.07 -11.62
CA ASP A 334 22.86 12.44 -12.12
C ASP A 334 21.59 13.07 -11.56
N MET A 335 21.73 14.10 -10.72
CA MET A 335 20.64 14.91 -10.18
C MET A 335 20.98 16.40 -10.32
N SER A 336 21.62 16.77 -11.43
CA SER A 336 22.28 18.07 -11.58
C SER A 336 21.31 19.27 -11.55
N SER A 337 20.03 19.04 -11.87
CA SER A 337 18.95 20.04 -11.81
C SER A 337 18.14 20.01 -10.51
N LEU A 338 18.43 19.13 -9.55
CA LEU A 338 17.63 18.99 -8.33
C LEU A 338 17.64 20.29 -7.53
N GLU A 339 16.45 20.84 -7.26
CA GLU A 339 16.26 22.14 -6.59
C GLU A 339 15.83 21.97 -5.14
N HIS A 340 14.88 21.06 -4.86
CA HIS A 340 14.27 20.88 -3.54
C HIS A 340 13.81 19.44 -3.31
N VAL A 341 14.16 18.88 -2.14
CA VAL A 341 13.55 17.66 -1.61
C VAL A 341 12.79 18.01 -0.32
N GLU A 342 11.47 17.96 -0.35
CA GLU A 342 10.62 18.43 0.78
C GLU A 342 10.64 17.49 2.00
N GLY A 343 11.24 16.31 1.87
CA GLY A 343 11.53 15.37 2.95
C GLY A 343 13.04 15.27 3.19
N TYR A 344 13.64 14.15 2.78
CA TYR A 344 15.04 13.86 3.07
C TYR A 344 15.80 13.29 1.87
N LEU A 345 17.12 13.49 1.87
CA LEU A 345 18.04 12.88 0.91
C LEU A 345 18.87 11.82 1.63
N TYR A 346 18.66 10.56 1.27
CA TYR A 346 19.37 9.42 1.83
C TYR A 346 20.13 8.69 0.74
N ILE A 347 21.44 8.67 0.85
CA ILE A 347 22.33 7.92 -0.03
C ILE A 347 23.27 7.14 0.87
N SER A 348 23.28 5.81 0.77
CA SER A 348 24.09 4.97 1.64
C SER A 348 24.49 3.65 0.98
N GLY A 349 25.66 3.14 1.33
CA GLY A 349 26.04 1.77 0.99
C GLY A 349 26.20 1.49 -0.51
N ASN A 350 26.51 2.51 -1.31
CA ASN A 350 26.84 2.33 -2.74
C ASN A 350 28.37 2.33 -2.89
N ASP A 351 29.01 1.17 -2.69
CA ASP A 351 30.45 1.05 -2.43
C ASP A 351 31.35 1.61 -3.55
N ILE A 352 30.89 1.58 -4.80
CA ILE A 352 31.65 2.08 -5.95
C ILE A 352 31.18 3.43 -6.49
N LEU A 353 30.17 4.06 -5.84
CA LEU A 353 29.67 5.37 -6.23
C LEU A 353 30.81 6.38 -6.20
N SER A 354 31.10 6.95 -7.37
CA SER A 354 32.21 7.88 -7.56
C SER A 354 31.75 9.25 -8.05
N ASN A 355 30.53 9.32 -8.60
CA ASN A 355 29.92 10.55 -9.06
C ASN A 355 28.50 10.72 -8.50
N LEU A 356 28.29 11.80 -7.76
CA LEU A 356 26.97 12.26 -7.32
C LEU A 356 26.81 13.67 -7.84
N ASP A 357 26.16 13.83 -9.00
CA ASP A 357 26.04 15.14 -9.65
C ASP A 357 24.93 15.96 -8.99
N LEU A 358 25.25 16.53 -7.82
CA LEU A 358 24.46 17.59 -7.20
C LEU A 358 25.19 18.92 -7.38
N THR A 359 24.45 19.94 -7.79
CA THR A 359 25.00 21.27 -8.07
C THR A 359 24.41 22.31 -7.12
N SER A 360 24.79 23.58 -7.29
CA SER A 360 24.18 24.70 -6.57
C SER A 360 22.70 24.93 -6.91
N SER A 361 22.12 24.16 -7.84
CA SER A 361 20.68 24.11 -8.04
C SER A 361 19.96 23.62 -6.78
N LEU A 362 20.56 22.69 -6.03
CA LEU A 362 19.96 22.17 -4.80
C LEU A 362 20.02 23.25 -3.72
N THR A 363 18.85 23.77 -3.36
CA THR A 363 18.73 24.88 -2.40
C THR A 363 18.06 24.48 -1.10
N ALA A 364 17.31 23.37 -1.06
CA ALA A 364 16.64 22.91 0.15
C ALA A 364 16.48 21.39 0.22
N VAL A 365 16.71 20.84 1.41
CA VAL A 365 16.30 19.49 1.84
C VAL A 365 15.73 19.61 3.26
N ASP A 366 14.41 19.52 3.40
CA ASP A 366 13.72 20.05 4.58
C ASP A 366 14.02 19.32 5.89
N ASN A 367 14.22 17.99 5.85
CA ASN A 367 14.40 17.19 7.06
C ASN A 367 15.88 16.88 7.33
N TYR A 368 16.49 16.03 6.51
CA TYR A 368 17.90 15.70 6.69
C TYR A 368 18.58 15.24 5.39
N VAL A 369 19.90 15.38 5.37
CA VAL A 369 20.80 14.80 4.39
C VAL A 369 21.65 13.72 5.07
N TYR A 370 21.63 12.51 4.53
CA TYR A 370 22.44 11.38 4.98
C TYR A 370 23.24 10.81 3.79
N ILE A 371 24.56 10.95 3.82
CA ILE A 371 25.46 10.43 2.77
C ILE A 371 26.57 9.60 3.41
N TYR A 372 26.47 8.27 3.35
CA TYR A 372 27.42 7.38 4.03
C TYR A 372 27.91 6.20 3.20
N SER A 373 29.14 5.76 3.51
CA SER A 373 29.68 4.50 3.00
C SER A 373 29.86 4.49 1.47
N HIS A 374 30.46 5.54 0.93
CA HIS A 374 30.84 5.64 -0.48
C HIS A 374 32.35 5.90 -0.61
N PRO A 375 33.22 4.90 -0.43
CA PRO A 375 34.66 5.10 -0.30
C PRO A 375 35.35 5.73 -1.51
N LEU A 376 34.68 5.75 -2.69
CA LEU A 376 35.17 6.39 -3.91
C LEU A 376 34.56 7.77 -4.18
N LEU A 377 33.47 8.13 -3.48
CA LEU A 377 32.75 9.38 -3.74
C LEU A 377 33.46 10.58 -3.14
N CYS A 378 33.78 11.56 -3.97
CA CYS A 378 34.03 12.91 -3.51
C CYS A 378 32.68 13.63 -3.36
N VAL A 379 32.21 13.83 -2.13
CA VAL A 379 30.92 14.50 -1.89
C VAL A 379 30.96 15.93 -2.47
N PRO A 380 29.93 16.36 -3.22
CA PRO A 380 29.86 17.71 -3.77
C PRO A 380 30.08 18.81 -2.73
N ASP A 381 30.87 19.83 -3.11
CA ASP A 381 31.17 21.00 -2.28
C ASP A 381 30.01 22.01 -2.33
N LEU A 382 28.95 21.71 -1.58
CA LEU A 382 27.78 22.57 -1.39
C LEU A 382 27.76 23.13 0.04
N ASP A 383 27.06 24.24 0.25
CA ASP A 383 26.81 24.79 1.59
C ASP A 383 25.70 23.97 2.28
N TRP A 384 26.02 22.73 2.63
CA TRP A 384 25.07 21.73 3.14
C TRP A 384 24.32 22.20 4.40
N ASP A 385 24.99 22.95 5.27
CA ASP A 385 24.39 23.53 6.49
C ASP A 385 23.35 24.62 6.17
N SER A 386 23.37 25.17 4.95
CA SER A 386 22.34 26.10 4.45
C SER A 386 21.21 25.40 3.70
N ILE A 387 21.47 24.20 3.18
CA ILE A 387 20.52 23.40 2.39
C ILE A 387 19.61 22.58 3.30
N SER A 388 20.12 22.04 4.41
CA SER A 388 19.35 21.15 5.29
C SER A 388 19.58 21.42 6.77
N ASP A 389 18.54 21.21 7.58
CA ASP A 389 18.59 21.36 9.04
C ASP A 389 19.55 20.36 9.72
N SER A 390 19.67 19.16 9.15
CA SER A 390 20.51 18.09 9.68
C SER A 390 21.31 17.42 8.58
N VAL A 391 22.63 17.59 8.62
CA VAL A 391 23.55 16.96 7.67
C VAL A 391 24.42 15.93 8.38
N SER A 392 24.41 14.71 7.87
CA SER A 392 25.22 13.61 8.37
C SER A 392 25.95 12.94 7.21
N MET A 393 27.28 13.02 7.23
CA MET A 393 28.11 12.45 6.18
C MET A 393 29.34 11.76 6.77
N GLY A 394 29.70 10.59 6.27
CA GLY A 394 30.86 9.86 6.76
C GLY A 394 31.16 8.58 5.99
N SER A 395 32.36 8.04 6.17
CA SER A 395 32.81 6.85 5.42
C SER A 395 32.75 7.02 3.89
N ASN A 396 32.79 8.27 3.40
CA ASN A 396 32.89 8.58 1.97
C ASN A 396 34.36 8.77 1.56
N GLY A 397 34.62 8.87 0.26
CA GLY A 397 35.92 9.19 -0.31
C GLY A 397 36.47 10.52 0.20
N GLY A 398 37.79 10.58 0.38
CA GLY A 398 38.48 11.80 0.78
C GLY A 398 38.83 12.66 -0.44
N CYS A 399 38.31 13.88 -0.46
CA CYS A 399 38.84 15.01 -1.22
C CYS A 399 39.69 15.89 -0.27
#